data_AF-A0A920B7V5-F1
#
_entry.id   AF-A0A920B7V5-F1
#
_cell.length_a   1.000
_cell.length_b   1.000
_cell.length_c   1.000
_cell.angle_alpha   90.00
_cell.angle_beta   90.00
_cell.angle_gamma   90.00
#
_symmetry.space_group_name_H-M   'P 1'
#
loop_
_entity.id
_entity.type
_entity.pdbx_description
1 polymer ?
#
loop_
_entity_poly.entity_id
_entity_poly.type
_entity_poly.pdbx_seq_one_letter_code
_entity_poly.pdbx_strand_id
1 'polypeptide(L)'
;MSIGGYGEIVGKFYGNEQKLDQTDAYRGVFYIGYKFTDEWSLNTELEFEHGDEAFLEFGYLDYTPKNMNGLLGFRAGLLLLPTGIINELHEPTLFPWSLQTSN
;
A
#
# COMPACT_ATOMS: atom_id res chain seq x y z
N MET A 1 10.76 -0.66 -12.82
CA MET A 1 9.88 0.22 -12.02
C MET A 1 8.53 -0.46 -11.94
N SER A 2 7.94 -0.51 -10.75
CA SER A 2 6.60 -1.03 -10.47
C SER A 2 5.82 0.09 -9.78
N ILE A 3 4.58 0.28 -10.22
CA ILE A 3 3.62 1.15 -9.55
C ILE A 3 2.32 0.37 -9.45
N GLY A 4 1.67 0.46 -8.30
CA GLY A 4 0.40 -0.17 -8.04
C GLY A 4 -0.38 0.64 -7.02
N GLY A 5 -1.62 0.26 -6.81
CA GLY A 5 -2.47 0.94 -5.85
C GLY A 5 -3.92 0.56 -6.06
N TYR A 6 -4.74 0.93 -5.08
CA TYR A 6 -6.18 0.79 -5.14
C TYR A 6 -6.81 1.88 -4.26
N GLY A 7 -8.12 2.08 -4.38
CA GLY A 7 -8.83 3.03 -3.52
C GLY A 7 -10.28 2.62 -3.30
N GLU A 8 -10.85 3.17 -2.23
CA GLU A 8 -12.21 2.95 -1.78
C GLU A 8 -12.94 4.30 -1.64
N ILE A 9 -14.13 4.38 -2.25
CA ILE A 9 -15.05 5.50 -2.11
C ILE A 9 -16.35 4.95 -1.55
N VAL A 10 -16.83 5.55 -0.47
CA VAL A 10 -18.03 5.11 0.24
C VAL A 10 -19.12 6.17 0.11
N GLY A 11 -20.27 5.77 -0.45
CA GLY A 11 -21.47 6.60 -0.55
C GLY A 11 -22.55 6.16 0.44
N LYS A 12 -23.13 7.10 1.18
CA LYS A 12 -24.30 6.91 2.05
C LYS A 12 -25.46 7.70 1.47
N PHE A 13 -26.43 7.01 0.89
CA PHE A 13 -27.61 7.61 0.28
C PHE A 13 -28.81 7.53 1.23
N TYR A 14 -29.43 8.65 1.53
CA TYR A 14 -30.58 8.73 2.43
C TYR A 14 -31.84 9.11 1.63
N GLY A 15 -32.76 8.17 1.46
CA GLY A 15 -34.02 8.38 0.73
C GLY A 15 -35.07 9.26 1.44
N ASN A 16 -34.68 10.10 2.39
CA ASN A 16 -35.56 10.99 3.15
C ASN A 16 -35.06 12.43 2.99
N GLU A 17 -35.96 13.36 2.67
CA GLU A 17 -35.67 14.77 2.35
C GLU A 17 -34.89 15.54 3.44
N GLN A 18 -34.82 14.99 4.65
CA GLN A 18 -34.09 15.61 5.78
C GLN A 18 -32.60 15.24 5.87
N LYS A 19 -32.11 14.25 5.13
CA LYS A 19 -30.69 13.86 5.14
C LYS A 19 -30.10 13.97 3.76
N LEU A 20 -28.99 14.71 3.64
CA LEU A 20 -28.21 14.80 2.42
C LEU A 20 -27.40 13.52 2.23
N ASP A 21 -27.29 13.10 0.97
CA ASP A 21 -26.38 12.03 0.57
C ASP A 21 -24.93 12.44 0.88
N GLN A 22 -24.14 11.51 1.39
CA GLN A 22 -22.73 11.73 1.74
C GLN A 22 -21.85 10.82 0.91
N THR A 23 -20.76 11.35 0.37
CA THR A 23 -19.73 10.58 -0.33
C THR A 23 -18.38 10.89 0.32
N ASP A 24 -17.61 9.85 0.59
CA ASP A 24 -16.33 9.91 1.29
C ASP A 24 -15.27 9.15 0.50
N ALA A 25 -14.13 9.79 0.23
CA ALA A 25 -12.95 9.16 -0.34
C ALA A 25 -12.20 8.46 0.80
N TYR A 26 -12.73 7.31 1.20
CA TYR A 26 -12.39 6.65 2.45
C TYR A 26 -10.90 6.30 2.53
N ARG A 27 -10.37 5.69 1.47
CA ARG A 27 -8.96 5.24 1.43
C ARG A 27 -8.39 5.24 0.02
N GLY A 28 -7.13 5.59 -0.13
CA GLY A 28 -6.34 5.40 -1.35
C GLY A 28 -4.92 4.94 -1.02
N VAL A 29 -4.55 3.75 -1.47
CA VAL A 29 -3.22 3.16 -1.27
C VAL A 29 -2.43 3.22 -2.57
N PHE A 30 -1.19 3.70 -2.48
CA PHE A 30 -0.26 3.80 -3.61
C PHE A 30 1.07 3.14 -3.27
N TYR A 31 1.39 2.10 -4.03
CA TYR A 31 2.65 1.38 -3.94
C TYR A 31 3.61 1.79 -5.06
N ILE A 32 4.85 2.08 -4.68
CA ILE A 32 5.94 2.41 -5.59
C ILE A 32 7.13 1.49 -5.30
N GLY A 33 7.55 0.74 -6.32
CA GLY A 33 8.73 -0.10 -6.30
C GLY A 33 9.73 0.30 -7.39
N TYR A 34 10.98 0.56 -7.02
CA TYR A 34 12.02 0.93 -7.97
C TYR A 34 13.29 0.12 -7.77
N LYS A 35 13.75 -0.56 -8.82
CA LYS A 35 15.05 -1.23 -8.85
C LYS A 35 16.07 -0.28 -9.47
N PHE A 36 17.00 0.23 -8.67
CA PHE A 36 18.10 1.08 -9.16
C PHE A 36 19.14 0.24 -9.88
N THR A 37 19.44 -0.93 -9.32
CA THR A 37 20.28 -1.95 -9.91
C THR A 37 19.70 -3.33 -9.59
N ASP A 38 20.34 -4.39 -10.04
CA ASP A 38 19.94 -5.75 -9.65
C ASP A 38 20.21 -6.07 -8.17
N GLU A 39 20.97 -5.22 -7.47
CA GLU A 39 21.28 -5.37 -6.05
C GLU A 39 20.54 -4.37 -5.16
N TRP A 40 20.12 -3.22 -5.70
CA TRP A 40 19.48 -2.13 -4.96
C TRP A 40 18.03 -1.90 -5.38
N SER A 41 17.10 -1.93 -4.43
CA SER A 41 15.70 -1.63 -4.69
C SER A 41 15.04 -0.82 -3.57
N LEU A 42 14.13 0.09 -3.94
CA LEU A 42 13.26 0.84 -3.05
C LEU A 42 11.84 0.28 -3.13
N ASN A 43 11.19 0.18 -1.98
CA ASN A 43 9.78 -0.15 -1.84
C ASN A 43 9.12 0.90 -0.95
N THR A 44 7.96 1.41 -1.35
CA THR A 44 7.26 2.47 -0.63
C THR A 44 5.75 2.31 -0.79
N GLU A 45 5.01 2.57 0.27
CA GLU A 45 3.56 2.62 0.27
C GLU A 45 3.09 3.91 0.94
N LEU A 46 2.22 4.63 0.26
CA LEU A 46 1.54 5.81 0.74
C LEU A 46 0.05 5.49 0.88
N GLU A 47 -0.53 5.88 2.00
CA GLU A 47 -1.97 5.79 2.24
C GLU A 47 -2.55 7.20 2.36
N PHE A 48 -3.71 7.41 1.74
CA PHE A 48 -4.50 8.61 1.90
C PHE A 48 -5.86 8.22 2.48
N GLU A 49 -6.28 8.87 3.55
CA GLU A 49 -7.59 8.66 4.17
C GLU A 49 -8.43 9.95 4.11
N HIS A 50 -9.74 9.79 3.93
CA HIS A 50 -10.74 10.88 3.86
C HIS A 50 -10.45 12.00 2.84
N GLY A 51 -9.48 11.79 1.95
CA GLY A 51 -9.07 12.71 0.89
C GLY A 51 -8.13 13.83 1.31
N ASP A 52 -7.85 14.01 2.59
CA ASP A 52 -6.98 15.07 3.12
C ASP A 52 -5.93 14.59 4.13
N GLU A 53 -6.00 13.34 4.59
CA GLU A 53 -4.98 12.73 5.44
C GLU A 53 -4.02 11.90 4.60
N ALA A 54 -2.72 11.97 4.89
CA ALA A 54 -1.69 11.27 4.14
C ALA A 54 -0.66 10.65 5.08
N PHE A 55 -0.40 9.35 4.88
CA PHE A 55 0.47 8.53 5.70
C PHE A 55 1.50 7.79 4.85
N LEU A 56 2.69 7.63 5.42
CA LEU A 56 3.72 6.75 4.87
C LEU A 56 3.68 5.46 5.68
N GLU A 57 3.04 4.44 5.13
CA GLU A 57 2.90 3.14 5.79
C GLU A 57 4.25 2.43 5.87
N PHE A 58 4.97 2.38 4.74
CA PHE A 58 6.36 1.99 4.74
C PHE A 58 7.16 2.67 3.64
N GLY A 59 8.48 2.69 3.85
CA GLY A 59 9.43 3.19 2.88
C GLY A 59 10.81 2.66 3.21
N TYR A 60 11.30 1.68 2.45
CA TYR A 60 12.58 1.04 2.73
C TYR A 60 13.37 0.70 1.47
N LEU A 61 14.68 0.70 1.66
CA LEU A 61 15.68 0.31 0.69
C LEU A 61 16.21 -1.09 1.03
N ASP A 62 16.27 -1.94 0.03
CA ASP A 62 16.89 -3.25 0.07
C ASP A 62 18.20 -3.26 -0.72
N TYR A 63 19.21 -3.88 -0.13
CA TYR A 63 20.47 -4.22 -0.77
C TYR A 63 20.72 -5.73 -0.66
N THR A 64 20.88 -6.39 -1.82
CA THR A 64 21.13 -7.84 -1.92
C THR A 64 22.36 -8.09 -2.79
N PRO A 65 23.55 -8.35 -2.20
CA PRO A 65 24.78 -8.55 -2.95
C PRO A 65 24.77 -9.84 -3.77
N LYS A 66 25.05 -9.75 -5.07
CA LYS A 66 25.15 -10.91 -5.97
C LYS A 66 26.39 -11.74 -5.73
N ASN A 67 27.50 -11.13 -5.31
CA ASN A 67 28.74 -11.82 -4.99
C ASN A 67 28.58 -12.84 -3.83
N MET A 68 27.52 -12.70 -3.04
CA MET A 68 27.14 -13.63 -1.97
C MET A 68 25.97 -14.53 -2.37
N ASN A 69 25.65 -14.64 -3.66
CA ASN A 69 24.51 -15.39 -4.19
C ASN A 69 23.16 -15.02 -3.52
N GLY A 70 23.01 -13.76 -3.09
CA GLY A 70 21.83 -13.29 -2.37
C GLY A 70 21.63 -13.87 -0.97
N LEU A 71 22.65 -14.52 -0.38
CA LEU A 71 22.56 -15.12 0.95
C LEU A 71 22.56 -14.09 2.08
N LEU A 72 23.06 -12.88 1.83
CA LEU A 72 22.96 -11.75 2.74
C LEU A 72 22.11 -10.65 2.11
N GLY A 73 21.35 -9.95 2.95
CA GLY A 73 20.56 -8.80 2.54
C GLY A 73 20.52 -7.77 3.66
N PHE A 74 20.52 -6.49 3.30
CA PHE A 74 20.37 -5.37 4.21
C PHE A 74 19.12 -4.60 3.84
N ARG A 75 18.30 -4.30 4.84
CA ARG A 75 17.10 -3.47 4.69
C ARG A 75 17.18 -2.30 5.65
N ALA A 76 16.89 -1.10 5.14
CA ALA A 76 16.88 0.12 5.95
C ALA A 76 15.74 1.05 5.52
N GLY A 77 15.09 1.68 6.50
CA GLY A 77 14.01 2.63 6.27
C GLY A 77 12.90 2.49 7.30
N LEU A 78 11.73 3.02 6.95
CA LEU A 78 10.51 2.81 7.70
C LEU A 78 9.95 1.43 7.37
N LEU A 79 9.88 0.58 8.39
CA LEU A 79 9.40 -0.79 8.30
C LEU A 79 8.14 -0.92 9.13
N LEU A 80 7.11 -1.55 8.56
CA LEU A 80 6.02 -2.08 9.35
C LEU A 80 6.51 -3.31 10.10
N LEU A 81 6.40 -3.25 11.43
CA LEU A 81 6.69 -4.39 12.28
C LEU A 81 5.52 -5.37 12.17
N PRO A 82 5.77 -6.66 11.85
CA PRO A 82 4.71 -7.65 11.84
C PRO A 82 4.26 -7.93 13.26
N THR A 83 3.16 -7.32 13.70
CA THR A 83 2.56 -7.60 15.00
C THR A 83 1.48 -8.68 14.87
N GLY A 84 1.89 -9.95 15.00
CA GLY A 84 0.99 -11.12 15.19
C GLY A 84 0.31 -11.70 13.93
N ILE A 85 -0.60 -12.67 14.13
CA ILE A 85 -1.39 -13.38 13.08
C ILE A 85 -2.27 -12.40 12.26
N ILE A 86 -2.60 -11.24 12.84
CA ILE A 86 -3.43 -10.21 12.19
C ILE A 86 -2.66 -9.51 11.04
N ASN A 87 -1.33 -9.59 11.03
CA ASN A 87 -0.47 -8.88 10.07
C ASN A 87 0.00 -9.76 8.88
N GLU A 88 -0.60 -10.93 8.64
CA GLU A 88 -0.25 -11.76 7.46
C GLU A 88 -0.82 -11.17 6.16
N LEU A 89 -1.89 -10.41 6.27
CA LEU A 89 -2.47 -9.62 5.19
C LEU A 89 -2.51 -8.19 5.69
N HIS A 90 -1.76 -7.32 5.01
CA HIS A 90 -1.65 -5.91 5.36
C HIS A 90 -3.02 -5.23 5.42
N GLU A 91 -4.04 -5.83 4.79
CA GLU A 91 -5.45 -5.43 4.83
C GLU A 91 -6.37 -6.66 4.60
N PRO A 92 -7.64 -6.64 5.04
CA PRO A 92 -8.57 -7.75 4.81
C PRO A 92 -8.80 -8.00 3.30
N THR A 93 -8.65 -9.24 2.84
CA THR A 93 -8.77 -9.65 1.42
C THR A 93 -10.20 -9.72 0.87
N LEU A 94 -11.15 -8.93 1.37
CA LEU A 94 -12.55 -9.05 0.93
C LEU A 94 -13.13 -7.74 0.41
N PHE A 95 -12.64 -7.32 -0.77
CA PHE A 95 -13.41 -6.49 -1.69
C PHE A 95 -13.42 -7.12 -3.11
N PRO A 96 -14.60 -7.44 -3.69
CA PRO A 96 -14.72 -8.20 -4.94
C PRO A 96 -14.32 -7.46 -6.23
N TRP A 97 -13.70 -6.27 -6.14
CA TRP A 97 -13.42 -5.41 -7.30
C TRP A 97 -11.95 -5.01 -7.49
N SER A 98 -10.99 -5.70 -6.86
CA SER A 98 -9.57 -5.43 -7.13
C SER A 98 -9.19 -5.87 -8.56
N LEU A 99 -8.98 -4.89 -9.44
CA LEU A 99 -8.35 -5.11 -10.74
C LEU A 99 -6.85 -5.32 -10.53
N GLN A 100 -6.47 -6.58 -10.38
CA GLN A 100 -5.08 -7.00 -10.33
C GLN A 100 -4.54 -7.11 -11.76
N THR A 101 -3.84 -6.08 -12.25
CA THR A 101 -3.13 -6.19 -13.53
C THR A 101 -1.80 -6.91 -13.29
N SER A 102 -1.71 -8.17 -13.71
CA SER A 102 -0.46 -8.92 -13.75
C SER A 102 0.46 -8.38 -14.85
N ASN A 103 1.75 -8.29 -14.57
CA ASN A 103 2.80 -8.47 -15.58
C ASN A 103 3.59 -9.73 -15.21
#